data_AF-A0A1F7GJ00-F1
#
_entry.id   AF-A0A1F7GJ00-F1
#
_cell.length_a   1.000
_cell.length_b   1.000
_cell.length_c   1.000
_cell.angle_alpha   90.00
_cell.angle_beta   90.00
_cell.angle_gamma   90.00
#
_symmetry.space_group_name_H-M   'P 1'
#
loop_
_entity.id
_entity.type
_entity.pdbx_description
1 polymer ?
#
loop_
_entity_poly.entity_id
_entity_poly.type
_entity_poly.pdbx_seq_one_letter_code
_entity_poly.pdbx_strand_id
1 'polypeptide(L)'
;MLFVNIASTVTLVWLFYFVVKKLNLSEKPLLLASIFLFIPRFLITRSVGAPESLFMLLIFASLYLFEEKKLFWSAVLGGLAAMCKTPGILLFLAYFLVYLEQFMRTRKFDSKSLYILLIPAGLLGVFSLYAAQMGDFFAYFHTQSVVPLLYPFAAFNFDAKWIQTIWLEDILFYFALFGFAVVLLKESRQRSFFYFSLVFLVATTFVQHRDIARYILPVVPFVLIAYEKTLTSKKFMYVALLLLPAVYLFVWNFIGHNVAPIGDWSPFI
;
A
#
# COMPACT_ATOMS: atom_id res chain seq x y z
N MET A 1 13.39 6.76 -13.85
CA MET A 1 12.58 6.51 -12.64
C MET A 1 11.26 7.28 -12.63
N LEU A 2 11.25 8.60 -12.81
CA LEU A 2 10.01 9.40 -12.78
C LEU A 2 8.96 8.97 -13.81
N PHE A 3 9.37 8.72 -15.07
CA PHE A 3 8.47 8.24 -16.12
C PHE A 3 7.72 6.96 -15.73
N VAL A 4 8.43 5.96 -15.19
CA VAL A 4 7.84 4.69 -14.74
C VAL A 4 6.83 4.94 -13.61
N ASN A 5 7.13 5.84 -12.69
CA ASN A 5 6.23 6.17 -11.58
C ASN A 5 4.96 6.89 -12.05
N ILE A 6 5.08 7.84 -12.99
CA ILE A 6 3.93 8.52 -13.61
C ILE A 6 3.08 7.53 -14.40
N ALA A 7 3.69 6.69 -15.24
CA ALA A 7 2.97 5.66 -15.99
C ALA A 7 2.23 4.70 -15.04
N SER A 8 2.90 4.23 -13.99
CA SER A 8 2.30 3.37 -12.97
C SER A 8 1.14 4.06 -12.24
N THR A 9 1.24 5.37 -11.98
CA THR A 9 0.17 6.17 -11.39
C THR A 9 -1.05 6.23 -12.29
N VAL A 10 -0.87 6.53 -13.58
CA VAL A 10 -1.96 6.58 -14.55
C VAL A 10 -2.66 5.22 -14.62
N THR A 11 -1.88 4.14 -14.73
CA THR A 11 -2.44 2.78 -14.77
C THR A 11 -3.13 2.40 -13.46
N LEU A 12 -2.57 2.75 -12.29
CA LEU A 12 -3.16 2.49 -10.98
C LEU A 12 -4.51 3.19 -10.82
N VAL A 13 -4.60 4.46 -11.17
CA VAL A 13 -5.85 5.24 -11.03
C VAL A 13 -6.90 4.79 -12.04
N TRP A 14 -6.47 4.46 -13.26
CA TRP A 14 -7.36 3.88 -14.26
C TRP A 14 -7.91 2.51 -13.81
N LEU A 15 -7.04 1.65 -13.28
CA LEU A 15 -7.44 0.36 -12.71
C LEU A 15 -8.38 0.55 -11.52
N PHE A 16 -8.09 1.50 -10.63
CA PHE A 16 -8.96 1.84 -9.50
C PHE A 16 -10.35 2.25 -9.98
N TYR A 17 -10.44 3.19 -10.92
CA TYR A 17 -11.70 3.59 -11.55
C TYR A 17 -12.44 2.39 -12.16
N PHE A 18 -11.74 1.53 -12.90
CA PHE A 18 -12.31 0.35 -13.53
C PHE A 18 -12.88 -0.63 -12.50
N VAL A 19 -12.13 -0.92 -11.43
CA VAL A 19 -12.56 -1.84 -10.36
C VAL A 19 -13.77 -1.30 -9.62
N VAL A 20 -13.75 -0.02 -9.22
CA VAL A 20 -14.87 0.62 -8.52
C VAL A 20 -16.14 0.57 -9.38
N LYS A 21 -16.02 0.84 -10.68
CA LYS A 21 -17.14 0.76 -11.61
C LYS A 21 -17.62 -0.67 -11.83
N LYS A 22 -16.72 -1.61 -12.13
CA LYS A 22 -17.07 -3.00 -12.45
C LYS A 22 -17.70 -3.75 -11.27
N LEU A 23 -17.22 -3.48 -10.06
CA LEU A 23 -17.72 -4.11 -8.83
C LEU A 23 -18.88 -3.32 -8.18
N ASN A 24 -19.35 -2.24 -8.80
CA ASN A 24 -20.39 -1.34 -8.28
C ASN A 24 -20.12 -0.86 -6.85
N LEU A 25 -18.87 -0.46 -6.58
CA LEU A 25 -18.43 -0.03 -5.23
C LEU A 25 -18.77 1.43 -4.92
N SER A 26 -19.08 2.24 -5.94
CA SER A 26 -19.53 3.62 -5.77
C SER A 26 -20.37 4.06 -6.96
N GLU A 27 -21.33 4.95 -6.73
CA GLU A 27 -22.10 5.62 -7.78
C GLU A 27 -21.27 6.66 -8.55
N LYS A 28 -20.18 7.17 -7.95
CA LYS A 28 -19.32 8.23 -8.52
C LYS A 28 -17.87 7.77 -8.65
N PRO A 29 -17.57 6.72 -9.44
CA PRO A 29 -16.23 6.13 -9.54
C PRO A 29 -15.18 7.13 -10.03
N LEU A 30 -15.53 8.01 -10.97
CA LEU A 30 -14.61 9.03 -11.48
C LEU A 30 -14.23 10.04 -10.39
N LEU A 31 -15.20 10.45 -9.56
CA LEU A 31 -14.95 11.39 -8.47
C LEU A 31 -14.02 10.77 -7.42
N LEU A 32 -14.23 9.50 -7.08
CA LEU A 32 -13.39 8.79 -6.13
C LEU A 32 -11.96 8.61 -6.67
N ALA A 33 -11.81 8.32 -7.96
CA ALA A 33 -10.51 8.25 -8.63
C ALA A 33 -9.79 9.61 -8.67
N SER A 34 -10.54 10.71 -8.84
CA SER A 34 -9.99 12.06 -8.72
C SER A 34 -9.50 12.33 -7.30
N ILE A 35 -10.29 12.01 -6.27
CA ILE A 35 -9.87 12.16 -4.87
C ILE A 35 -8.59 11.35 -4.59
N PHE A 36 -8.48 10.14 -5.15
CA PHE A 36 -7.28 9.32 -5.01
C PHE A 36 -6.00 10.05 -5.45
N LEU A 37 -6.04 10.75 -6.60
CA LEU A 37 -4.90 11.50 -7.13
C LEU A 37 -4.44 12.66 -6.25
N PHE A 38 -5.30 13.15 -5.37
CA PHE A 38 -5.07 14.32 -4.51
C PHE A 38 -4.86 13.98 -3.05
N ILE A 39 -4.77 12.69 -2.69
CA ILE A 39 -4.31 12.29 -1.36
C ILE A 39 -2.88 12.82 -1.15
N PRO A 40 -2.62 13.70 -0.17
CA PRO A 40 -1.37 14.49 -0.12
C PRO A 40 -0.10 13.64 -0.16
N ARG A 41 -0.06 12.55 0.61
CA ARG A 41 1.10 11.66 0.66
C ARG A 41 1.32 10.91 -0.66
N PHE A 42 0.24 10.47 -1.31
CA PHE A 42 0.32 9.82 -2.62
C PHE A 42 0.72 10.81 -3.71
N LEU A 43 0.21 12.05 -3.65
CA LEU A 43 0.58 13.15 -4.53
C LEU A 43 2.08 13.47 -4.48
N ILE A 44 2.69 13.42 -3.29
CA ILE A 44 4.15 13.51 -3.14
C ILE A 44 4.81 12.33 -3.84
N THR A 45 4.48 11.10 -3.45
CA THR A 45 5.22 9.90 -3.90
C THR A 45 5.08 9.63 -5.39
N ARG A 46 3.95 10.02 -6.01
CA ARG A 46 3.72 9.91 -7.46
C ARG A 46 4.44 10.96 -8.30
N SER A 47 4.90 12.04 -7.66
CA SER A 47 5.54 13.18 -8.32
C SER A 47 7.07 13.16 -8.24
N VAL A 48 7.64 12.16 -7.55
CA VAL A 48 9.09 11.95 -7.43
C VAL A 48 9.47 10.58 -8.01
N GLY A 49 10.77 10.30 -8.17
CA GLY A 49 11.27 9.02 -8.71
C GLY A 49 11.17 7.84 -7.74
N ALA A 50 10.00 7.61 -7.12
CA ALA A 50 9.83 6.63 -6.06
C ALA A 50 8.95 5.43 -6.51
N PRO A 51 9.17 4.21 -5.97
CA PRO A 51 8.51 2.99 -6.46
C PRO A 51 7.08 2.78 -5.94
N GLU A 52 6.54 3.68 -5.12
CA GLU A 52 5.25 3.53 -4.44
C GLU A 52 4.09 3.30 -5.41
N SER A 53 4.02 4.01 -6.53
CA SER A 53 2.87 3.86 -7.44
C SER A 53 2.87 2.51 -8.15
N LEU A 54 4.06 2.01 -8.54
CA LEU A 54 4.19 0.67 -9.12
C LEU A 54 3.85 -0.41 -8.10
N PHE A 55 4.33 -0.25 -6.86
CA PHE A 55 4.03 -1.16 -5.77
C PHE A 55 2.52 -1.23 -5.49
N MET A 56 1.86 -0.08 -5.37
CA MET A 56 0.40 0.01 -5.19
C MET A 56 -0.37 -0.56 -6.38
N LEU A 57 0.09 -0.32 -7.62
CA LEU A 57 -0.49 -0.91 -8.83
C LEU A 57 -0.47 -2.44 -8.77
N LEU A 58 0.68 -3.03 -8.48
CA LEU A 58 0.84 -4.49 -8.42
C LEU A 58 -0.02 -5.11 -7.32
N ILE A 59 -0.07 -4.49 -6.14
CA ILE A 59 -0.94 -4.92 -5.04
C ILE A 59 -2.42 -4.88 -5.46
N PHE A 60 -2.87 -3.73 -5.96
CA PHE A 60 -4.29 -3.54 -6.28
C PHE A 60 -4.73 -4.43 -7.44
N ALA A 61 -3.88 -4.60 -8.46
CA ALA A 61 -4.11 -5.53 -9.57
C ALA A 61 -4.14 -6.99 -9.11
N SER A 62 -3.22 -7.38 -8.24
CA SER A 62 -3.18 -8.71 -7.64
C SER A 62 -4.49 -9.02 -6.89
N LEU A 63 -4.95 -8.10 -6.04
CA LEU A 63 -6.22 -8.22 -5.30
C LEU A 63 -7.43 -8.26 -6.21
N TYR A 64 -7.48 -7.41 -7.23
CA TYR A 64 -8.55 -7.43 -8.22
C TYR A 64 -8.65 -8.79 -8.94
N LEU A 65 -7.53 -9.33 -9.45
CA LEU A 65 -7.50 -10.62 -10.11
C LEU A 65 -7.85 -11.78 -9.18
N PHE A 66 -7.53 -11.64 -7.89
CA PHE A 66 -7.91 -12.60 -6.86
C PHE A 66 -9.45 -12.69 -6.73
N GLU A 67 -10.12 -11.54 -6.61
CA GLU A 67 -11.58 -11.45 -6.56
C GLU A 67 -12.25 -11.99 -7.83
N GLU A 68 -11.61 -11.82 -9.00
CA GLU A 68 -12.06 -12.39 -10.28
C GLU A 68 -11.69 -13.88 -10.46
N LYS A 69 -11.17 -14.54 -9.41
CA LYS A 69 -10.76 -15.95 -9.40
C LYS A 69 -9.64 -16.30 -10.41
N LYS A 70 -8.91 -15.30 -10.92
CA LYS A 70 -7.73 -15.47 -11.77
C LYS A 70 -6.47 -15.67 -10.90
N LEU A 71 -6.48 -16.75 -10.12
CA LEU A 71 -5.56 -16.98 -8.99
C LEU A 71 -4.07 -17.02 -9.40
N PHE A 72 -3.75 -17.63 -10.53
CA PHE A 72 -2.37 -17.69 -11.03
C PHE A 72 -1.81 -16.28 -11.28
N TRP A 73 -2.52 -15.46 -12.04
CA TRP A 73 -2.09 -14.09 -12.37
C TRP A 73 -2.10 -13.18 -11.14
N SER A 74 -3.06 -13.35 -10.24
CA SER A 74 -3.06 -12.67 -8.95
C SER A 74 -1.76 -12.95 -8.18
N ALA A 75 -1.35 -14.22 -8.09
CA ALA A 75 -0.15 -14.60 -7.36
C ALA A 75 1.15 -14.16 -8.06
N VAL A 76 1.20 -14.17 -9.40
CA VAL A 76 2.32 -13.61 -10.17
C VAL A 76 2.48 -12.12 -9.86
N LEU A 77 1.41 -11.32 -9.95
CA LEU A 77 1.48 -9.89 -9.62
C LEU A 77 1.80 -9.65 -8.14
N GLY A 78 1.33 -10.51 -7.23
CA GLY A 78 1.68 -10.46 -5.81
C GLY A 78 3.15 -10.77 -5.57
N GLY A 79 3.73 -11.74 -6.29
CA GLY A 79 5.16 -12.02 -6.29
C GLY A 79 5.97 -10.82 -6.79
N LEU A 80 5.57 -10.21 -7.91
CA LEU A 80 6.19 -8.97 -8.40
C LEU A 80 6.08 -7.82 -7.39
N ALA A 81 4.95 -7.71 -6.67
CA ALA A 81 4.80 -6.72 -5.61
C ALA A 81 5.80 -6.96 -4.45
N ALA A 82 5.97 -8.22 -4.03
CA ALA A 82 6.94 -8.61 -3.00
C ALA A 82 8.40 -8.40 -3.45
N MET A 83 8.69 -8.56 -4.75
CA MET A 83 9.97 -8.22 -5.35
C MET A 83 10.20 -6.69 -5.38
N CYS A 84 9.15 -5.91 -5.59
CA CYS A 84 9.23 -4.44 -5.63
C CYS A 84 9.49 -3.85 -4.24
N LYS A 85 8.79 -4.34 -3.22
CA LYS A 85 9.06 -4.01 -1.81
C LYS A 85 8.69 -5.17 -0.90
N THR A 86 9.49 -5.36 0.16
CA THR A 86 9.28 -6.41 1.16
C THR A 86 7.87 -6.45 1.77
N PRO A 87 7.14 -5.34 2.04
CA PRO A 87 5.77 -5.41 2.56
C PRO A 87 4.77 -6.04 1.58
N GLY A 88 5.13 -6.25 0.31
CA GLY A 88 4.30 -6.98 -0.65
C GLY A 88 4.04 -8.43 -0.23
N ILE A 89 4.90 -9.01 0.61
CA ILE A 89 4.69 -10.35 1.19
C ILE A 89 3.39 -10.44 2.02
N LEU A 90 2.87 -9.31 2.51
CA LEU A 90 1.63 -9.27 3.27
C LEU A 90 0.41 -9.71 2.45
N LEU A 91 0.48 -9.67 1.12
CA LEU A 91 -0.54 -10.26 0.24
C LEU A 91 -0.67 -11.78 0.45
N PHE A 92 0.44 -12.49 0.67
CA PHE A 92 0.41 -13.92 0.94
C PHE A 92 -0.40 -14.23 2.20
N LEU A 93 -0.15 -13.49 3.27
CA LEU A 93 -0.89 -13.64 4.52
C LEU A 93 -2.37 -13.27 4.35
N ALA A 94 -2.67 -12.20 3.62
CA ALA A 94 -4.05 -11.81 3.32
C ALA A 94 -4.82 -12.90 2.56
N TYR A 95 -4.23 -13.46 1.50
CA TYR A 95 -4.86 -14.56 0.73
C TYR A 95 -4.98 -15.84 1.53
N PHE A 96 -3.96 -16.16 2.33
CA PHE A 96 -4.02 -17.29 3.24
C PHE A 96 -5.22 -17.17 4.19
N LEU A 97 -5.46 -16.00 4.79
CA LEU A 97 -6.62 -15.77 5.66
C LEU A 97 -7.96 -15.89 4.92
N VAL A 98 -8.05 -15.42 3.67
CA VAL A 98 -9.25 -15.62 2.85
C VAL A 98 -9.53 -17.11 2.64
N TYR A 99 -8.51 -17.89 2.27
CA TYR A 99 -8.68 -19.34 2.09
C TYR A 99 -8.96 -20.07 3.39
N LEU A 100 -8.34 -19.64 4.50
CA LEU A 100 -8.62 -20.19 5.82
C LEU A 100 -10.09 -19.97 6.20
N GLU A 101 -10.63 -18.77 5.98
CA GLU A 101 -12.06 -18.49 6.17
C GLU A 101 -12.94 -19.40 5.29
N GLN A 102 -12.61 -19.54 4.01
CA GLN A 102 -13.36 -20.40 3.09
C GLN A 102 -13.28 -21.89 3.48
N PHE A 103 -12.11 -22.36 3.92
CA PHE A 103 -11.88 -23.73 4.36
C PHE A 103 -12.65 -24.03 5.65
N MET A 104 -12.65 -23.11 6.62
CA MET A 104 -13.43 -23.26 7.85
C MET A 104 -14.93 -23.37 7.57
N ARG A 105 -15.44 -22.64 6.56
CA ARG A 105 -16.86 -22.66 6.17
C ARG A 105 -17.25 -23.88 5.33
N THR A 106 -16.42 -24.27 4.36
CA THR A 106 -16.78 -25.27 3.33
C THR A 106 -16.10 -26.62 3.53
N ARG A 107 -15.04 -26.69 4.33
CA ARG A 107 -14.14 -27.85 4.51
C ARG A 107 -13.53 -28.38 3.20
N LYS A 108 -13.56 -27.59 2.12
CA LYS A 108 -13.00 -27.96 0.82
C LYS A 108 -11.66 -27.27 0.60
N PHE A 109 -10.68 -28.04 0.12
CA PHE A 109 -9.38 -27.53 -0.29
C PHE A 109 -9.34 -27.41 -1.81
N ASP A 110 -9.01 -26.22 -2.32
CA ASP A 110 -8.75 -26.01 -3.74
C ASP A 110 -7.24 -26.04 -3.99
N SER A 111 -6.78 -26.99 -4.79
CA SER A 111 -5.36 -27.08 -5.21
C SER A 111 -4.83 -25.78 -5.84
N LYS A 112 -5.68 -24.98 -6.48
CA LYS A 112 -5.30 -23.68 -7.06
C LYS A 112 -4.91 -22.65 -6.01
N SER A 113 -5.29 -22.86 -4.74
CA SER A 113 -4.82 -22.02 -3.62
C SER A 113 -3.30 -22.04 -3.48
N LEU A 114 -2.62 -23.11 -3.91
CA LEU A 114 -1.17 -23.24 -3.86
C LEU A 114 -0.44 -22.19 -4.71
N TYR A 115 -1.10 -21.58 -5.70
CA TYR A 115 -0.48 -20.53 -6.50
C TYR A 115 -0.03 -19.33 -5.66
N ILE A 116 -0.64 -19.07 -4.50
CA ILE A 116 -0.21 -17.97 -3.61
C ILE A 116 1.25 -18.11 -3.14
N LEU A 117 1.83 -19.32 -3.21
CA LEU A 117 3.25 -19.57 -2.92
C LEU A 117 4.19 -18.87 -3.91
N LEU A 118 3.70 -18.42 -5.07
CA LEU A 118 4.46 -17.56 -5.97
C LEU A 118 4.82 -16.20 -5.34
N ILE A 119 4.07 -15.74 -4.34
CA ILE A 119 4.35 -14.50 -3.62
C ILE A 119 5.64 -14.60 -2.80
N PRO A 120 5.78 -15.55 -1.85
CA PRO A 120 7.06 -15.77 -1.17
C PRO A 120 8.16 -16.21 -2.12
N ALA A 121 7.87 -16.98 -3.18
CA ALA A 121 8.86 -17.32 -4.19
C ALA A 121 9.46 -16.09 -4.89
N GLY A 122 8.64 -15.07 -5.19
CA GLY A 122 9.13 -13.80 -5.73
C GLY A 122 10.12 -13.11 -4.80
N LEU A 123 9.79 -13.02 -3.50
CA LEU A 123 10.69 -12.44 -2.50
C LEU A 123 12.00 -13.25 -2.36
N LEU A 124 11.90 -14.58 -2.30
CA LEU A 124 13.07 -15.47 -2.25
C LEU A 124 13.94 -15.35 -3.50
N GLY A 125 13.33 -15.06 -4.66
CA GLY A 125 14.04 -14.75 -5.89
C GLY A 125 14.96 -13.54 -5.74
N VAL A 126 14.48 -12.46 -5.10
CA VAL A 126 15.30 -11.27 -4.83
C VAL A 126 16.43 -11.57 -3.83
N PHE A 127 16.15 -12.30 -2.75
CA PHE A 127 17.19 -12.69 -1.79
C PHE A 127 18.24 -13.61 -2.41
N SER A 128 17.83 -14.48 -3.34
CA SER A 128 18.76 -15.31 -4.12
C SER A 128 19.64 -14.45 -5.04
N LEU A 129 19.10 -13.37 -5.63
CA LEU A 129 19.90 -12.40 -6.39
C LEU A 129 20.92 -11.68 -5.49
N TYR A 130 20.52 -11.31 -4.26
CA TYR A 130 21.45 -10.72 -3.28
C TYR A 130 22.57 -11.71 -2.91
N ALA A 131 22.25 -12.97 -2.67
CA ALA A 131 23.25 -14.00 -2.43
C ALA A 131 24.23 -14.15 -3.61
N ALA A 132 23.73 -14.11 -4.85
CA ALA A 132 24.56 -14.26 -6.04
C ALA A 132 25.44 -13.02 -6.32
N GLN A 133 24.95 -11.81 -6.07
CA GLN A 133 25.66 -10.57 -6.40
C GLN A 133 26.53 -10.04 -5.25
N MET A 134 26.07 -10.21 -4.01
CA MET A 134 26.68 -9.62 -2.81
C MET A 134 27.27 -10.66 -1.87
N GLY A 135 27.08 -11.96 -2.14
CA GLY A 135 27.50 -13.05 -1.25
C GLY A 135 26.65 -13.17 0.02
N ASP A 136 25.52 -12.46 0.10
CA ASP A 136 24.68 -12.38 1.30
C ASP A 136 23.20 -12.44 0.94
N PHE A 137 22.53 -13.53 1.35
CA PHE A 137 21.11 -13.76 1.11
C PHE A 137 20.21 -12.74 1.83
N PHE A 138 20.65 -12.26 3.00
CA PHE A 138 19.91 -11.32 3.83
C PHE A 138 20.46 -9.89 3.73
N ALA A 139 21.18 -9.56 2.65
CA ALA A 139 21.84 -8.26 2.45
C ALA A 139 20.93 -7.07 2.77
N TYR A 140 19.64 -7.13 2.39
CA TYR A 140 18.65 -6.10 2.71
C TYR A 140 18.54 -5.83 4.22
N PHE A 141 18.52 -6.87 5.05
CA PHE A 141 18.37 -6.77 6.50
C PHE A 141 19.62 -6.27 7.21
N HIS A 142 20.78 -6.43 6.59
CA HIS A 142 22.05 -5.91 7.11
C HIS A 142 22.28 -4.43 6.77
N THR A 143 21.36 -3.80 6.03
CA THR A 143 21.42 -2.35 5.80
C THR A 143 21.00 -1.57 7.06
N GLN A 144 21.68 -0.45 7.34
CA GLN A 144 21.30 0.43 8.45
C GLN A 144 20.00 1.22 8.22
N SER A 145 19.34 0.97 7.09
CA SER A 145 18.14 1.66 6.60
C SER A 145 16.86 0.85 6.81
N VAL A 146 16.95 -0.35 7.39
CA VAL A 146 15.77 -1.15 7.73
C VAL A 146 15.05 -0.50 8.90
N VAL A 147 13.76 -0.27 8.72
CA VAL A 147 12.90 0.21 9.79
C VAL A 147 12.57 -0.96 10.72
N PRO A 148 12.84 -0.86 12.03
CA PRO A 148 12.53 -1.92 12.98
C PRO A 148 11.03 -2.21 13.08
N LEU A 149 10.70 -3.50 13.23
CA LEU A 149 9.36 -4.00 13.51
C LEU A 149 9.36 -4.68 14.89
N LEU A 150 9.26 -3.88 15.97
CA LEU A 150 9.58 -4.36 17.33
C LEU A 150 8.34 -4.77 18.13
N TYR A 151 7.37 -3.87 18.26
CA TYR A 151 6.17 -4.06 19.08
C TYR A 151 5.00 -3.24 18.51
N PRO A 152 3.73 -3.61 18.80
CA PRO A 152 2.59 -2.82 18.36
C PRO A 152 2.70 -1.37 18.85
N PHE A 153 2.36 -0.43 17.97
CA PHE A 153 2.43 1.01 18.21
C PHE A 153 3.85 1.54 18.47
N ALA A 154 4.88 0.89 17.90
CA ALA A 154 6.27 1.35 17.99
C ALA A 154 6.49 2.77 17.45
N ALA A 155 5.60 3.26 16.58
CA ALA A 155 5.57 4.62 16.08
C ALA A 155 5.43 5.72 17.17
N PHE A 156 5.06 5.35 18.41
CA PHE A 156 4.94 6.27 19.54
C PHE A 156 6.17 6.34 20.45
N ASN A 157 7.25 5.65 20.10
CA ASN A 157 8.52 5.79 20.79
C ASN A 157 9.29 7.00 20.26
N PHE A 158 9.13 8.16 20.89
CA PHE A 158 9.75 9.40 20.45
C PHE A 158 11.29 9.34 20.46
N ASP A 159 11.89 8.50 21.31
CA ASP A 159 13.35 8.30 21.41
C ASP A 159 13.92 7.43 20.28
N ALA A 160 13.07 6.80 19.46
CA ALA A 160 13.55 5.94 18.39
C ALA A 160 14.21 6.73 17.25
N LYS A 161 15.25 6.12 16.65
CA LYS A 161 16.05 6.68 15.53
C LYS A 161 15.22 7.29 14.41
N TRP A 162 14.10 6.67 14.06
CA TRP A 162 13.26 7.04 12.90
C TRP A 162 12.03 7.89 13.27
N ILE A 163 11.90 8.33 14.52
CA ILE A 163 10.75 9.07 15.05
C ILE A 163 11.17 10.46 15.52
N GLN A 164 12.02 10.54 16.54
CA GLN A 164 12.69 11.76 17.03
C GLN A 164 11.78 12.99 17.22
N THR A 165 10.52 12.79 17.61
CA THR A 165 9.56 13.87 17.85
C THR A 165 8.41 13.41 18.74
N ILE A 166 7.87 14.33 19.53
CA ILE A 166 6.71 14.11 20.40
C ILE A 166 5.37 14.39 19.69
N TRP A 167 5.40 15.12 18.57
CA TRP A 167 4.22 15.52 17.80
C TRP A 167 3.78 14.37 16.89
N LEU A 168 2.96 13.46 17.44
CA LEU A 168 2.57 12.17 16.84
C LEU A 168 1.05 12.00 16.73
N GLU A 169 0.28 13.06 16.95
CA GLU A 169 -1.19 13.05 16.92
C GLU A 169 -1.72 12.68 15.52
N ASP A 170 -1.01 13.06 14.46
CA ASP A 170 -1.33 12.66 13.09
C ASP A 170 -1.29 11.14 12.89
N ILE A 171 -0.37 10.45 13.57
CA ILE A 171 -0.29 8.98 13.54
C ILE A 171 -1.54 8.36 14.18
N LEU A 172 -2.05 8.93 15.28
CA LEU A 172 -3.32 8.50 15.88
C LEU A 172 -4.47 8.65 14.89
N PHE A 173 -4.55 9.78 14.18
CA PHE A 173 -5.58 10.00 13.16
C PHE A 173 -5.47 9.00 12.01
N TYR A 174 -4.26 8.66 11.57
CA TYR A 174 -4.06 7.60 10.56
C TYR A 174 -4.54 6.24 11.05
N PHE A 175 -4.13 5.80 12.25
CA PHE A 175 -4.59 4.51 12.77
C PHE A 175 -6.11 4.47 12.96
N ALA A 176 -6.72 5.56 13.44
CA ALA A 176 -8.17 5.65 13.55
C ALA A 176 -8.86 5.57 12.18
N LEU A 177 -8.45 6.40 11.22
CA LEU A 177 -9.04 6.44 9.87
C LEU A 177 -8.96 5.08 9.17
N PHE A 178 -7.78 4.45 9.18
CA PHE A 178 -7.57 3.17 8.52
C PHE A 178 -8.21 2.02 9.31
N GLY A 179 -8.23 2.08 10.64
CA GLY A 179 -8.93 1.12 11.50
C GLY A 179 -10.43 1.11 11.24
N PHE A 180 -11.06 2.27 11.17
CA PHE A 180 -12.48 2.39 10.81
C PHE A 180 -12.74 1.89 9.37
N ALA A 181 -11.86 2.20 8.40
CA ALA A 181 -11.99 1.64 7.05
C ALA A 181 -11.98 0.10 7.06
N VAL A 182 -11.09 -0.52 7.83
CA VAL A 182 -11.03 -1.99 7.98
C VAL A 182 -12.32 -2.54 8.58
N VAL A 183 -12.89 -1.87 9.59
CA VAL A 183 -14.17 -2.27 10.18
C VAL A 183 -15.30 -2.20 9.15
N LEU A 184 -15.38 -1.12 8.36
CA LEU A 184 -16.37 -0.97 7.30
C LEU A 184 -16.21 -2.04 6.20
N LEU A 185 -14.97 -2.40 5.87
CA LEU A 185 -14.68 -3.45 4.87
C LEU A 185 -15.01 -4.85 5.37
N LYS A 186 -15.17 -5.06 6.68
CA LYS A 186 -15.49 -6.39 7.25
C LYS A 186 -16.77 -6.99 6.67
N GLU A 187 -17.72 -6.15 6.26
CA GLU A 187 -19.00 -6.57 5.67
C GLU A 187 -18.95 -6.61 4.14
N SER A 188 -17.82 -6.23 3.53
CA SER A 188 -17.65 -6.26 2.09
C SER A 188 -17.72 -7.68 1.53
N ARG A 189 -18.31 -7.79 0.33
CA ARG A 189 -18.31 -9.02 -0.47
C ARG A 189 -16.89 -9.41 -0.89
N GLN A 190 -16.02 -8.43 -1.14
CA GLN A 190 -14.63 -8.63 -1.54
C GLN A 190 -13.77 -8.91 -0.31
N ARG A 191 -13.71 -10.18 0.11
CA ARG A 191 -13.01 -10.59 1.34
C ARG A 191 -11.52 -10.28 1.29
N SER A 192 -10.89 -10.33 0.12
CA SER A 192 -9.45 -10.02 0.02
C SER A 192 -9.14 -8.56 0.34
N PHE A 193 -10.05 -7.62 0.03
CA PHE A 193 -9.87 -6.21 0.36
C PHE A 193 -9.86 -5.98 1.87
N PHE A 194 -10.76 -6.67 2.59
CA PHE A 194 -10.79 -6.67 4.04
C PHE A 194 -9.51 -7.26 4.65
N TYR A 195 -9.17 -8.51 4.32
CA TYR A 195 -8.01 -9.17 4.93
C TYR A 195 -6.70 -8.48 4.58
N PHE A 196 -6.54 -7.99 3.36
CA PHE A 196 -5.36 -7.22 3.00
C PHE A 196 -5.24 -5.95 3.83
N SER A 197 -6.32 -5.18 3.93
CA SER A 197 -6.34 -3.93 4.69
C SER A 197 -6.09 -4.18 6.19
N LEU A 198 -6.68 -5.24 6.75
CA LEU A 198 -6.46 -5.68 8.13
C LEU A 198 -4.99 -6.08 8.38
N VAL A 199 -4.46 -7.01 7.58
CA VAL A 199 -3.08 -7.50 7.73
C VAL A 199 -2.09 -6.35 7.58
N PHE A 200 -2.28 -5.50 6.58
CA PHE A 200 -1.39 -4.38 6.32
C PHE A 200 -1.46 -3.32 7.43
N LEU A 201 -2.65 -3.01 7.95
CA LEU A 201 -2.81 -2.14 9.11
C LEU A 201 -2.12 -2.70 10.34
N VAL A 202 -2.34 -3.99 10.66
CA VAL A 202 -1.70 -4.66 11.80
C VAL A 202 -0.19 -4.61 11.66
N ALA A 203 0.37 -4.96 10.49
CA ALA A 203 1.80 -4.85 10.24
C ALA A 203 2.30 -3.40 10.41
N THR A 204 1.53 -2.42 9.95
CA THR A 204 1.87 -0.99 10.09
C THR A 204 1.94 -0.57 11.56
N THR A 205 1.17 -1.17 12.48
CA THR A 205 1.30 -0.85 13.91
C THR A 205 2.68 -1.17 14.46
N PHE A 206 3.41 -2.15 13.90
CA PHE A 206 4.76 -2.51 14.34
C PHE A 206 5.84 -1.60 13.75
N VAL A 207 5.53 -0.74 12.77
CA VAL A 207 6.50 0.11 12.10
C VAL A 207 6.96 1.23 13.03
N GLN A 208 8.24 1.24 13.37
CA GLN A 208 8.87 2.28 14.17
C GLN A 208 9.36 3.43 13.27
N HIS A 209 8.46 4.26 12.74
CA HIS A 209 8.82 5.36 11.85
C HIS A 209 7.81 6.52 11.93
N ARG A 210 8.28 7.78 11.83
CA ARG A 210 7.43 8.98 11.88
C ARG A 210 6.42 9.08 10.73
N ASP A 211 6.86 8.76 9.52
CA ASP A 211 6.07 8.85 8.28
C ASP A 211 5.16 7.64 8.03
N ILE A 212 4.28 7.30 9.00
CA ILE A 212 3.32 6.19 8.86
C ILE A 212 2.42 6.34 7.63
N ALA A 213 2.07 7.60 7.29
CA ALA A 213 1.29 7.94 6.11
C ALA A 213 1.86 7.32 4.82
N ARG A 214 3.20 7.29 4.68
CA ARG A 214 3.86 6.68 3.53
C ARG A 214 3.79 5.15 3.55
N TYR A 215 4.01 4.53 4.71
CA TYR A 215 4.03 3.08 4.84
C TYR A 215 2.66 2.47 4.57
N ILE A 216 1.58 3.15 4.98
CA ILE A 216 0.20 2.66 4.83
C ILE A 216 -0.45 2.98 3.47
N LEU A 217 0.27 3.63 2.55
CA LEU A 217 -0.23 3.99 1.22
C LEU A 217 -0.93 2.85 0.46
N PRO A 218 -0.46 1.58 0.48
CA PRO A 218 -1.12 0.48 -0.22
C PRO A 218 -2.57 0.24 0.20
N VAL A 219 -2.96 0.70 1.40
CA VAL A 219 -4.33 0.55 1.91
C VAL A 219 -5.26 1.68 1.45
N VAL A 220 -4.73 2.80 0.94
CA VAL A 220 -5.50 3.98 0.53
C VAL A 220 -6.65 3.67 -0.44
N PRO A 221 -6.48 2.84 -1.51
CA PRO A 221 -7.60 2.50 -2.39
C PRO A 221 -8.81 1.92 -1.63
N PHE A 222 -8.56 1.12 -0.59
CA PHE A 222 -9.61 0.49 0.20
C PHE A 222 -10.24 1.45 1.20
N VAL A 223 -9.47 2.41 1.73
CA VAL A 223 -10.02 3.54 2.51
C VAL A 223 -11.00 4.34 1.66
N LEU A 224 -10.64 4.65 0.41
CA LEU A 224 -11.51 5.37 -0.51
C LEU A 224 -12.81 4.59 -0.79
N ILE A 225 -12.71 3.28 -1.01
CA ILE A 225 -13.87 2.40 -1.19
C ILE A 225 -14.74 2.36 0.07
N ALA A 226 -14.13 2.21 1.26
CA ALA A 226 -14.86 2.13 2.53
C ALA A 226 -15.63 3.42 2.84
N TYR A 227 -15.05 4.57 2.53
CA TYR A 227 -15.62 5.89 2.80
C TYR A 227 -16.34 6.52 1.61
N GLU A 228 -16.68 5.75 0.57
CA GLU A 228 -17.18 6.29 -0.70
C GLU A 228 -18.37 7.25 -0.53
N LYS A 229 -19.35 6.91 0.33
CA LYS A 229 -20.52 7.76 0.62
C LYS A 229 -20.14 9.12 1.20
N THR A 230 -19.12 9.14 2.06
CA THR A 230 -18.64 10.38 2.70
C THR A 230 -17.85 11.20 1.69
N LEU A 231 -16.90 10.57 1.01
CA LEU A 231 -15.98 11.21 0.07
C LEU A 231 -16.67 11.73 -1.19
N THR A 232 -17.80 11.14 -1.58
CA THR A 232 -18.58 11.58 -2.75
C THR A 232 -19.75 12.52 -2.41
N SER A 233 -19.89 12.87 -1.12
CA SER A 233 -20.92 13.79 -0.64
C SER A 233 -20.61 15.25 -1.01
N LYS A 234 -21.66 16.05 -1.24
CA LYS A 234 -21.50 17.48 -1.56
C LYS A 234 -20.72 18.24 -0.47
N LYS A 235 -21.01 17.93 0.81
CA LYS A 235 -20.34 18.55 1.97
C LYS A 235 -18.84 18.30 1.95
N PHE A 236 -18.44 17.04 1.73
CA PHE A 236 -17.02 16.71 1.61
C PHE A 236 -16.38 17.42 0.42
N MET A 237 -17.06 17.46 -0.74
CA MET A 237 -16.51 18.10 -1.94
C MET A 237 -16.26 19.60 -1.78
N TYR A 238 -17.11 20.32 -1.04
CA TYR A 238 -16.84 21.73 -0.73
C TYR A 238 -15.57 21.91 0.11
N VAL A 239 -15.39 21.07 1.13
CA VAL A 239 -14.20 21.10 1.97
C VAL A 239 -12.95 20.67 1.18
N ALA A 240 -13.05 19.61 0.38
CA ALA A 240 -11.94 19.12 -0.44
C ALA A 240 -11.48 20.17 -1.47
N LEU A 241 -12.42 20.87 -2.11
CA LEU A 241 -12.10 21.95 -3.05
C LEU A 241 -11.43 23.13 -2.35
N LEU A 242 -11.91 23.50 -1.15
CA LEU A 242 -11.31 24.55 -0.33
C LEU A 242 -9.88 24.19 0.12
N LEU A 243 -9.62 22.92 0.46
CA LEU A 243 -8.32 22.45 0.92
C LEU A 243 -7.33 22.17 -0.22
N LEU A 244 -7.79 22.09 -1.46
CA LEU A 244 -6.94 21.73 -2.61
C LEU A 244 -5.71 22.65 -2.75
N PRO A 245 -5.81 23.99 -2.65
CA PRO A 245 -4.63 24.86 -2.68
C PRO A 245 -3.63 24.56 -1.56
N ALA A 246 -4.12 24.28 -0.34
CA ALA A 246 -3.28 23.93 0.80
C ALA A 246 -2.54 22.60 0.58
N VAL A 247 -3.21 21.60 -0.02
CA VAL A 247 -2.57 20.33 -0.40
C VAL A 247 -1.42 20.57 -1.38
N TYR A 248 -1.64 21.39 -2.41
CA TYR A 248 -0.60 21.71 -3.38
C TYR A 248 0.60 22.43 -2.76
N LEU A 249 0.35 23.45 -1.92
CA LEU A 249 1.40 24.17 -1.21
C LEU A 249 2.18 23.23 -0.29
N PHE A 250 1.49 22.34 0.43
CA PHE A 250 2.13 21.32 1.27
C PHE A 250 3.04 20.40 0.43
N VAL A 251 2.53 19.84 -0.67
CA VAL A 251 3.32 18.94 -1.52
C VAL A 251 4.52 19.64 -2.13
N TRP A 252 4.33 20.86 -2.63
CA TRP A 252 5.42 21.66 -3.22
C TRP A 252 6.56 21.86 -2.22
N ASN A 253 6.23 22.32 -1.01
CA ASN A 253 7.21 22.52 0.05
C ASN A 253 7.87 21.20 0.47
N PHE A 254 7.10 20.12 0.59
CA PHE A 254 7.63 18.82 0.98
C PHE A 254 8.64 18.29 -0.03
N ILE A 255 8.32 18.32 -1.33
CA ILE A 255 9.23 17.86 -2.38
C ILE A 255 10.49 18.73 -2.44
N GLY A 256 10.35 20.05 -2.26
CA GLY A 256 11.48 20.98 -2.30
C GLY A 256 12.50 20.80 -1.17
N HIS A 257 12.06 20.30 0.00
CA HIS A 257 12.93 20.17 1.18
C HIS A 257 13.30 18.71 1.51
N ASN A 258 12.54 17.72 1.04
CA ASN A 258 12.82 16.30 1.26
C ASN A 258 13.57 15.71 0.06
N VAL A 259 14.78 16.24 -0.18
CA VAL A 259 15.65 15.84 -1.29
C VAL A 259 16.65 14.81 -0.78
N ALA A 260 16.89 13.75 -1.55
CA ALA A 260 17.94 12.79 -1.23
C ALA A 260 19.31 13.50 -1.22
N PRO A 261 20.22 13.18 -0.29
CA PRO A 261 21.52 13.84 -0.18
C PRO A 261 22.40 13.64 -1.42
N ILE A 262 22.10 12.62 -2.26
CA ILE A 262 22.81 12.34 -3.51
C ILE A 262 21.79 12.37 -4.65
N GLY A 263 21.87 13.42 -5.48
CA GLY A 263 21.04 13.57 -6.68
C GLY A 263 21.61 12.88 -7.92
N ASP A 264 22.92 12.63 -7.94
CA ASP A 264 23.62 11.96 -9.04
C ASP A 264 24.26 10.66 -8.56
N TRP A 265 23.74 9.55 -9.09
CA TRP A 265 24.23 8.19 -8.78
C TRP A 265 25.25 7.69 -9.81
N SER A 266 25.55 8.46 -10.86
CA SER A 266 26.53 8.11 -11.91
C SER A 266 27.90 7.70 -11.35
N PRO A 267 28.41 8.26 -10.24
CA PRO A 267 29.68 7.81 -9.66
C PRO A 267 29.68 6.40 -9.06
N PHE A 268 28.50 5.78 -8.90
CA PHE A 268 28.31 4.48 -8.25
C PHE A 268 27.77 3.39 -9.21
N ILE A 269 27.60 3.70 -10.50
CA ILE A 269 27.14 2.80 -11.57
C ILE A 269 28.32 2.50 -12.49
#